data_AF-A0A7C6WE52-F1
#
_entry.id   AF-A0A7C6WE52-F1
#
_cell.length_a   1.000
_cell.length_b   1.000
_cell.length_c   1.000
_cell.angle_alpha   90.00
_cell.angle_beta   90.00
_cell.angle_gamma   90.00
#
_symmetry.space_group_name_H-M   'P 1'
#
loop_
_entity.id
_entity.type
_entity.pdbx_description
1 polymer ?
#
loop_
_entity_poly.entity_id
_entity_poly.type
_entity_poly.pdbx_seq_one_letter_code
_entity_poly.pdbx_strand_id
1 'polypeptide(L)' 'MSTPHIEVTDKSKIAKTVLMPGDPLRAEFIAKTYLEDVELVNKVRNMLAFTGYYKGKKITVMGSGMGM' A
#
# COMPACT_ATOMS: atom_id res chain seq x y z
N MET A 1 -2.96 -15.07 -7.30
CA MET A 1 -1.70 -15.11 -8.07
C MET A 1 -1.11 -13.72 -8.05
N SER A 2 0.18 -13.60 -7.72
CA SER A 2 0.90 -12.32 -7.72
C SER A 2 1.13 -11.80 -9.14
N THR A 3 1.58 -10.57 -9.26
CA THR A 3 1.99 -9.95 -10.53
C THR A 3 3.50 -9.71 -10.54
N PRO A 4 4.12 -9.37 -11.68
CA PRO A 4 5.57 -9.09 -11.74
C PRO A 4 6.03 -7.92 -10.87
N HIS A 5 5.13 -7.02 -10.46
CA HIS A 5 5.44 -5.78 -9.73
C HIS A 5 4.81 -5.71 -8.34
N ILE A 6 3.86 -6.58 -8.06
CA ILE A 6 3.11 -6.64 -6.79
C ILE A 6 3.09 -8.10 -6.33
N GLU A 7 3.82 -8.41 -5.26
CA GLU A 7 3.99 -9.80 -4.75
C GLU A 7 2.79 -10.35 -4.00
N VAL A 8 1.75 -9.53 -3.79
CA VAL A 8 0.52 -9.92 -3.08
C VAL A 8 -0.17 -11.08 -3.79
N THR A 9 -0.29 -12.21 -3.09
CA THR A 9 -0.98 -13.41 -3.57
C THR A 9 -2.47 -13.43 -3.19
N ASP A 10 -2.77 -12.94 -1.99
CA ASP A 10 -4.13 -12.78 -1.46
C ASP A 10 -4.69 -11.38 -1.75
N LYS A 11 -5.70 -11.33 -2.62
CA LYS A 11 -6.35 -10.07 -3.01
C LYS A 11 -7.03 -9.36 -1.84
N SER A 12 -7.38 -10.07 -0.77
CA SER A 12 -8.01 -9.47 0.42
C SER A 12 -7.09 -8.46 1.12
N LYS A 13 -5.77 -8.57 0.92
CA LYS A 13 -4.75 -7.68 1.48
C LYS A 13 -4.71 -6.31 0.82
N ILE A 14 -5.33 -6.12 -0.34
CA ILE A 14 -5.50 -4.81 -0.97
C ILE A 14 -6.93 -4.34 -0.73
N ALA A 15 -7.07 -3.18 -0.10
CA ALA A 15 -8.36 -2.56 0.14
C ALA A 15 -9.01 -2.09 -1.18
N LYS A 16 -10.34 -1.93 -1.15
CA LYS A 16 -11.09 -1.35 -2.28
C LYS A 16 -10.69 0.10 -2.56
N THR A 17 -10.29 0.84 -1.53
CA THR A 17 -9.84 2.22 -1.62
C THR A 17 -8.33 2.28 -1.44
N VAL A 18 -7.64 2.82 -2.45
CA VAL A 18 -6.18 2.92 -2.49
C VAL A 18 -5.76 4.38 -2.65
N LEU A 19 -4.85 4.84 -1.79
CA LEU A 19 -4.14 6.12 -1.96
C LEU A 19 -2.80 5.85 -2.64
N MET A 20 -2.50 6.61 -3.70
CA MET A 20 -1.32 6.35 -4.53
C MET A 20 -0.36 7.55 -4.59
N PRO A 21 0.43 7.82 -3.53
CA PRO A 21 1.54 8.76 -3.63
C PRO A 21 2.61 8.23 -4.61
N GLY A 22 3.29 9.12 -5.34
CA GLY A 22 4.39 8.71 -6.23
C GLY A 22 5.60 8.13 -5.47
N ASP A 23 5.93 8.74 -4.32
CA ASP A 23 7.06 8.33 -3.48
C ASP A 23 6.65 7.19 -2.51
N PRO A 24 7.32 6.02 -2.54
CA PRO A 24 7.07 4.92 -1.60
C PRO A 24 7.35 5.28 -0.14
N LEU A 25 8.27 6.21 0.14
CA LEU A 25 8.53 6.67 1.52
C LEU A 25 7.39 7.54 2.03
N ARG A 26 6.72 8.27 1.13
CA ARG A 26 5.46 8.96 1.46
C ARG A 26 4.33 7.97 1.75
N ALA A 27 4.27 6.86 1.02
CA ALA A 27 3.30 5.80 1.32
C ALA A 27 3.52 5.22 2.72
N GLU A 28 4.77 4.96 3.09
CA GLU A 28 5.15 4.50 4.43
C GLU A 28 4.81 5.53 5.51
N PHE A 29 5.14 6.80 5.29
CA PHE A 29 4.80 7.88 6.22
C PHE A 29 3.29 7.97 6.45
N ILE A 30 2.48 7.98 5.39
CA ILE A 30 1.02 8.05 5.50
C ILE A 30 0.49 6.83 6.26
N ALA A 31 0.95 5.63 5.91
CA ALA A 31 0.50 4.40 6.54
C ALA A 31 0.79 4.42 8.05
N LYS A 32 2.04 4.70 8.44
CA LYS A 32 2.45 4.73 9.85
C LYS A 32 1.82 5.86 10.67
N THR A 33 1.44 6.96 10.04
CA THR A 33 0.91 8.15 10.73
C THR A 33 -0.61 8.09 10.90
N TYR A 34 -1.33 7.57 9.90
CA TYR A 34 -2.79 7.69 9.86
C TYR A 34 -3.55 6.36 9.94
N LEU A 35 -2.90 5.23 9.69
CA LEU A 35 -3.57 3.92 9.70
C LEU A 35 -3.30 3.17 10.99
N GLU A 36 -4.30 2.41 11.43
CA GLU A 36 -4.23 1.40 12.48
C GLU A 36 -4.03 0.00 11.85
N ASP A 37 -3.48 -0.95 12.62
CA ASP A 37 -3.18 -2.34 12.19
C ASP A 37 -2.49 -2.43 10.82
N VAL A 38 -1.40 -1.69 10.68
CA VAL A 38 -0.68 -1.54 9.41
C VAL A 38 0.12 -2.80 9.08
N GLU A 39 -0.15 -3.35 7.89
CA GLU A 39 0.60 -4.45 7.29
C GLU A 39 1.32 -3.97 6.02
N LEU A 40 2.62 -4.26 5.89
CA LEU A 40 3.35 -4.09 4.63
C LEU A 40 2.98 -5.24 3.69
N VAL A 41 2.36 -4.93 2.55
CA VAL A 41 1.83 -5.93 1.61
C VAL A 41 2.66 -6.05 0.32
N ASN A 42 3.47 -5.05 -0.03
CA ASN A 42 4.39 -5.14 -1.17
C ASN A 42 5.71 -4.42 -0.91
N LYS A 43 6.84 -5.03 -1.30
CA LYS A 43 8.16 -4.38 -1.34
C LYS A 43 8.91 -4.55 -2.68
N VAL A 44 8.29 -5.20 -3.67
CA VAL A 44 8.91 -5.43 -4.99
C VAL A 44 9.32 -4.11 -5.62
N ARG A 45 10.57 -4.03 -6.13
CA ARG A 45 11.17 -2.82 -6.73
C ARG A 45 11.17 -1.59 -5.80
N ASN A 46 11.14 -1.81 -4.49
CA ASN A 46 10.99 -0.76 -3.49
C ASN A 46 9.67 0.04 -3.60
N MET A 47 8.66 -0.52 -4.29
CA MET A 47 7.35 0.10 -4.43
C MET A 47 6.46 -0.31 -3.24
N LEU A 48 6.69 0.36 -2.12
CA LEU A 48 6.06 0.02 -0.85
C LEU A 48 4.54 0.16 -0.92
N ALA A 49 3.83 -0.87 -0.45
CA ALA A 49 2.39 -0.83 -0.25
C ALA A 49 2.05 -1.30 1.15
N PHE A 50 1.15 -0.57 1.80
CA PHE A 50 0.67 -0.85 3.15
C PHE A 50 -0.84 -0.90 3.18
N THR A 51 -1.40 -1.79 3.99
CA THR A 51 -2.84 -1.86 4.24
C THR A 51 -3.10 -1.79 5.73
N GLY A 52 -4.11 -1.01 6.12
CA GLY A 52 -4.54 -0.88 7.51
C GLY A 52 -5.95 -0.31 7.58
N TYR A 53 -6.30 0.27 8.72
CA TYR A 53 -7.63 0.85 8.94
C TYR A 53 -7.54 2.34 9.25
N TYR A 54 -8.38 3.12 8.57
CA TYR A 54 -8.63 4.52 8.91
C TYR A 54 -10.07 4.67 9.35
N LYS A 55 -10.30 5.00 10.64
CA LYS A 55 -11.66 5.15 11.21
C LYS A 55 -12.55 3.92 10.92
N GLY A 56 -12.01 2.72 11.16
CA GLY A 56 -12.70 1.45 10.90
C GLY A 56 -12.85 1.06 9.43
N LYS A 57 -12.35 1.86 8.48
CA LYS A 57 -12.38 1.54 7.04
C LYS A 57 -11.03 0.99 6.59
N LYS A 58 -11.03 -0.15 5.90
CA LYS A 58 -9.82 -0.72 5.32
C LYS A 58 -9.33 0.16 4.17
N ILE A 59 -8.09 0.63 4.25
CA ILE A 59 -7.43 1.49 3.26
C ILE A 59 -6.06 0.92 2.92
N THR A 60 -5.67 1.00 1.64
CA THR A 60 -4.32 0.70 1.19
C THR A 60 -3.61 1.98 0.74
N VAL A 61 -2.34 2.12 1.05
CA VAL A 61 -1.49 3.22 0.60
C VAL A 61 -0.29 2.61 -0.13
N MET A 62 -0.10 2.96 -1.40
CA MET A 62 0.88 2.32 -2.27
C MET A 62 1.64 3.34 -3.11
N GLY A 63 2.96 3.21 -3.17
CA GLY A 63 3.79 3.98 -4.10
C GLY A 63 3.37 3.72 -5.56
N SER A 64 3.29 4.75 -6.40
CA SER A 64 3.06 4.61 -7.85
C SER A 64 4.33 4.83 -8.70
N GLY A 65 5.38 5.41 -8.12
CA GLY A 65 6.53 5.88 -8.87
C GLY A 65 6.30 7.26 -9.50
N MET A 66 7.14 7.61 -10.47
CA MET A 66 7.06 8.88 -11.20
C MET A 66 6.99 8.60 -12.70
N GLY A 67 6.19 9.39 -13.42
CA GLY A 67 6.04 9.30 -14.87
C GLY A 67 4.69 8.73 -15.32
N MET A 68 4.37 8.94 -16.60
CA MET A 68 3.30 8.27 -17.35
C MET A 68 3.89 7.22 -18.28
#